data_AF-A0A378IBQ7-F1
#
_entry.id   AF-A0A378IBQ7-F1
#
_cell.length_a   1.000
_cell.length_b   1.000
_cell.length_c   1.000
_cell.angle_alpha   90.00
_cell.angle_beta   90.00
_cell.angle_gamma   90.00
#
_symmetry.space_group_name_H-M   'P 1'
#
loop_
_entity.id
_entity.type
_entity.pdbx_description
1 polymer ?
#
loop_
_entity_poly.entity_id
_entity_poly.type
_entity_poly.pdbx_seq_one_letter_code
_entity_poly.pdbx_strand_id
1 'polypeptide(L)'
;MKTLLGAVCLVVSSYAMASTQTNYMFFQSDSQAHLEKNADSSYTLTLQNPPNYLSYFSDRPARSTGLISLSDFLRLWQDKSVKDNFSEVPPNVAFAMMPSTGKQQNFVAVVSDPQYSNNKVTYKLAVIGKQSIQTGDMTHVDAFFDNIPWNPGGFGHSKE
;
A
#
# COMPACT_ATOMS: atom_id res chain seq x y z
N MET A 1 -64.80 19.61 -21.69
CA MET A 1 -64.47 18.27 -21.18
C MET A 1 -63.11 17.84 -21.72
N LYS A 2 -62.16 17.61 -20.80
CA LYS A 2 -60.96 16.74 -20.91
C LYS A 2 -59.89 17.16 -21.96
N THR A 3 -58.91 18.00 -21.61
CA THR A 3 -57.54 17.67 -21.09
C THR A 3 -56.79 16.59 -21.89
N LEU A 4 -55.64 16.94 -22.48
CA LEU A 4 -54.34 16.38 -22.04
C LEU A 4 -53.16 17.14 -22.66
N LEU A 5 -52.41 17.82 -21.79
CA LEU A 5 -51.10 18.40 -22.07
C LEU A 5 -50.07 17.29 -21.85
N GLY A 6 -49.48 16.77 -22.93
CA GLY A 6 -48.48 15.70 -22.85
C GLY A 6 -47.10 16.27 -22.51
N ALA A 7 -46.75 16.29 -21.22
CA ALA A 7 -45.38 16.54 -20.78
C ALA A 7 -44.58 15.23 -20.90
N VAL A 8 -43.67 15.16 -21.88
CA VAL A 8 -42.67 14.08 -21.96
C VAL A 8 -41.53 14.44 -21.02
N CYS A 9 -41.52 13.83 -19.84
CA CYS A 9 -40.38 13.87 -18.92
C CYS A 9 -39.23 13.03 -19.50
N LEU A 10 -38.22 13.69 -20.09
CA LEU A 10 -36.91 13.09 -20.34
C LEU A 10 -36.24 12.85 -18.98
N VAL A 11 -36.37 11.65 -18.43
CA VAL A 11 -35.58 11.20 -17.29
C VAL A 11 -34.17 10.93 -17.80
N VAL A 12 -33.31 11.94 -17.70
CA VAL A 12 -31.87 11.76 -17.92
C VAL A 12 -31.34 10.97 -16.73
N SER A 13 -31.35 9.64 -16.83
CA SER A 13 -30.70 8.79 -15.84
C SER A 13 -29.19 9.00 -15.98
N SER A 14 -28.65 9.94 -15.21
CA SER A 14 -27.22 10.14 -15.06
C SER A 14 -26.66 8.94 -14.31
N TYR A 15 -26.37 7.87 -15.05
CA TYR A 15 -25.38 6.89 -14.60
C TYR A 15 -24.06 7.63 -14.58
N ALA A 16 -23.70 8.18 -13.42
CA ALA A 16 -22.30 8.46 -13.15
C ALA A 16 -21.58 7.12 -13.32
N MET A 17 -20.88 6.97 -14.43
CA MET A 17 -19.91 5.88 -14.65
C MET A 17 -18.79 6.13 -13.65
N ALA A 18 -19.03 5.77 -12.39
CA ALA A 18 -18.01 5.77 -11.37
C ALA A 18 -16.91 4.83 -11.86
N SER A 19 -15.70 5.35 -11.99
CA SER A 19 -14.52 4.57 -12.36
C SER A 19 -14.46 3.32 -11.48
N THR A 20 -14.49 2.14 -12.09
CA THR A 20 -14.49 0.83 -11.42
C THR A 20 -13.09 0.40 -10.97
N GLN A 21 -12.14 1.33 -10.88
CA GLN A 21 -10.77 0.99 -10.51
C GLN A 21 -10.69 0.70 -9.01
N THR A 22 -10.42 -0.57 -8.70
CA THR A 22 -10.27 -1.08 -7.34
C THR A 22 -8.94 -0.61 -6.76
N ASN A 23 -8.98 0.15 -5.66
CA ASN A 23 -7.77 0.55 -4.92
C ASN A 23 -7.46 -0.50 -3.86
N TYR A 24 -6.20 -0.96 -3.80
CA TYR A 24 -5.75 -1.97 -2.85
C TYR A 24 -4.79 -1.38 -1.81
N MET A 25 -5.02 -1.71 -0.54
CA MET A 25 -4.04 -1.54 0.53
C MET A 25 -3.41 -2.89 0.85
N PHE A 26 -2.09 -2.90 1.04
CA PHE A 26 -1.35 -4.10 1.46
C PHE A 26 -0.97 -4.01 2.93
N PHE A 27 -1.06 -5.13 3.63
CA PHE A 27 -0.72 -5.25 5.04
C PHE A 27 0.42 -6.26 5.21
N GLN A 28 1.51 -5.78 5.78
CA GLN A 28 2.67 -6.60 6.16
C GLN A 28 2.85 -6.55 7.67
N SER A 29 2.97 -7.72 8.31
CA SER A 29 3.18 -7.85 9.74
C SER A 29 4.41 -8.71 10.01
N ASP A 30 5.33 -8.20 10.82
CA ASP A 30 6.63 -8.83 11.12
C ASP A 30 6.90 -8.79 12.63
N SER A 31 7.43 -9.89 13.18
CA SER A 31 7.73 -10.02 14.61
C SER A 31 9.13 -9.52 15.00
N GLN A 32 9.99 -9.27 14.02
CA GLN A 32 11.38 -8.86 14.25
C GLN A 32 11.84 -7.93 13.13
N ALA A 33 12.29 -6.75 13.52
CA ALA A 33 12.93 -5.83 12.58
C ALA A 33 14.04 -5.02 13.25
N HIS A 34 14.88 -4.39 12.44
CA HIS A 34 15.84 -3.39 12.87
C HIS A 34 15.62 -2.11 12.05
N LEU A 35 15.50 -0.97 12.73
CA LEU A 35 15.35 0.33 12.10
C LEU A 35 16.57 1.19 12.42
N GLU A 36 17.29 1.63 11.39
CA GLU A 36 18.45 2.51 11.53
C GLU A 36 18.23 3.83 10.80
N LYS A 37 18.85 4.90 11.31
CA LYS A 37 18.82 6.22 10.66
C LYS A 37 20.09 6.38 9.82
N ASN A 38 19.89 6.74 8.55
CA ASN A 38 20.96 6.98 7.59
C ASN A 38 21.52 8.40 7.71
N ALA A 39 22.70 8.63 7.14
CA ALA A 39 23.36 9.94 7.14
C ALA A 39 22.56 11.01 6.36
N ASP A 40 21.78 10.61 5.35
CA ASP A 40 20.91 11.49 4.54
C ASP A 40 19.56 11.79 5.23
N SER A 41 19.40 11.44 6.51
CA SER A 41 18.15 11.53 7.28
C SER A 41 17.01 10.60 6.83
N SER A 42 17.23 9.73 5.85
CA SER A 42 16.35 8.59 5.60
C SER A 42 16.56 7.51 6.67
N TYR A 43 15.77 6.44 6.60
CA TYR A 43 15.91 5.28 7.47
C TYR A 43 15.99 4.01 6.65
N THR A 44 16.68 3.00 7.18
CA THR A 44 16.66 1.65 6.63
C THR A 44 15.91 0.75 7.60
N LEU A 45 14.84 0.13 7.13
CA LEU A 45 14.09 -0.89 7.88
C LEU A 45 14.49 -2.26 7.35
N THR A 46 14.99 -3.12 8.23
CA THR A 46 15.32 -4.51 7.92
C THR A 46 14.38 -5.44 8.67
N LEU A 47 13.54 -6.16 7.95
CA LEU A 47 12.64 -7.18 8.47
C LEU A 47 13.35 -8.53 8.51
N GLN A 48 13.31 -9.22 9.66
CA GLN A 48 13.97 -10.51 9.85
C GLN A 48 12.97 -11.64 9.70
N ASN A 49 13.23 -12.57 8.78
CA ASN A 49 12.35 -13.72 8.51
C ASN A 49 10.89 -13.31 8.21
N PRO A 50 10.67 -12.42 7.23
CA PRO A 50 9.34 -11.94 6.92
C PRO A 50 8.40 -13.07 6.49
N PRO A 51 7.09 -12.93 6.70
CA PRO A 51 6.13 -13.94 6.27
C PRO A 51 6.15 -14.11 4.74
N ASN A 52 5.90 -15.33 4.28
CA ASN A 52 5.86 -15.64 2.85
C ASN A 52 4.67 -14.99 2.12
N TYR A 53 3.68 -14.48 2.86
CA TYR A 53 2.47 -13.86 2.33
C TYR A 53 2.11 -12.61 3.10
N LEU A 54 1.60 -11.61 2.39
CA LEU A 54 0.98 -10.41 2.91
C LEU A 54 -0.52 -10.48 2.62
N SER A 55 -1.34 -9.81 3.43
CA SER A 55 -2.75 -9.65 3.09
C SER A 55 -2.98 -8.35 2.34
N TYR A 56 -4.07 -8.29 1.58
CA TYR A 56 -4.54 -7.05 0.99
C TYR A 56 -6.04 -6.90 1.20
N PHE A 57 -6.49 -5.66 1.11
CA PHE A 57 -7.90 -5.28 1.12
C PHE A 57 -8.13 -4.15 0.12
N SER A 58 -9.26 -4.17 -0.59
CA SER A 58 -9.64 -3.06 -1.46
C SER A 58 -10.80 -2.22 -0.95
N ASP A 59 -10.80 -0.96 -1.33
CA ASP A 59 -11.86 -0.03 -0.97
C ASP A 59 -13.22 -0.39 -1.60
N ARG A 60 -14.25 0.36 -1.21
CA ARG A 60 -15.58 0.28 -1.83
C ARG A 60 -15.49 0.62 -3.33
N PRO A 61 -16.36 0.00 -4.17
CA PRO A 61 -17.41 -0.94 -3.80
C PRO A 61 -16.95 -2.40 -3.63
N ALA A 62 -15.77 -2.76 -4.13
CA ALA A 62 -15.33 -4.14 -4.25
C ALA A 62 -15.14 -4.85 -2.90
N ARG A 63 -14.47 -4.21 -1.92
CA ARG A 63 -14.15 -4.82 -0.60
C ARG A 63 -13.52 -6.21 -0.70
N SER A 64 -12.67 -6.40 -1.70
CA SER A 64 -11.99 -7.67 -1.93
C SER A 64 -10.84 -7.83 -0.96
N THR A 65 -10.62 -9.05 -0.47
CA THR A 65 -9.47 -9.38 0.38
C THR A 65 -8.81 -10.65 -0.11
N GLY A 66 -7.54 -10.82 0.21
CA GLY A 66 -6.78 -12.01 -0.16
C GLY A 66 -5.36 -11.97 0.38
N LEU A 67 -4.55 -12.90 -0.13
CA LEU A 67 -3.13 -13.00 0.16
C LEU A 67 -2.34 -12.80 -1.14
N ILE A 68 -1.20 -12.11 -1.04
CA ILE A 68 -0.19 -12.00 -2.08
C ILE A 68 1.12 -12.59 -1.55
N SER A 69 1.87 -13.32 -2.37
CA SER A 69 3.18 -13.80 -1.93
C SER A 69 4.14 -12.63 -1.72
N LEU A 70 5.09 -12.76 -0.80
CA LEU A 70 6.11 -11.74 -0.58
C LEU A 70 6.87 -11.41 -1.86
N SER A 71 7.22 -12.42 -2.66
CA SER A 71 7.88 -12.21 -3.95
C SER A 71 7.03 -11.38 -4.91
N ASP A 72 5.73 -11.65 -4.97
CA ASP A 72 4.81 -10.98 -5.88
C ASP A 72 4.57 -9.53 -5.44
N PHE A 73 4.49 -9.31 -4.12
CA PHE A 73 4.41 -7.97 -3.55
C PHE A 73 5.66 -7.15 -3.86
N LEU A 74 6.86 -7.71 -3.70
CA LEU A 74 8.11 -6.98 -4.00
C LEU A 74 8.27 -6.67 -5.50
N ARG A 75 7.65 -7.48 -6.39
CA ARG A 75 7.61 -7.17 -7.83
C ARG A 75 6.83 -5.90 -8.15
N LEU A 76 6.01 -5.37 -7.23
CA LEU A 76 5.33 -4.08 -7.43
C LEU A 76 6.30 -2.90 -7.57
N TRP A 77 7.58 -3.05 -7.19
CA TRP A 77 8.64 -2.07 -7.49
C TRP A 77 9.42 -2.37 -8.77
N GLN A 78 9.28 -3.55 -9.36
CA GLN A 78 10.14 -4.00 -10.47
C GLN A 78 9.39 -4.16 -11.78
N ASP A 79 8.11 -4.49 -11.71
CA ASP A 79 7.30 -4.82 -12.88
C ASP A 79 6.97 -3.56 -13.69
N LYS A 80 7.69 -3.39 -14.79
CA LYS A 80 7.49 -2.28 -15.74
C LYS A 80 6.23 -2.42 -16.59
N SER A 81 5.54 -3.56 -16.55
CA SER A 81 4.21 -3.70 -17.17
C SER A 81 3.11 -3.02 -16.34
N VAL A 82 3.38 -2.79 -15.05
CA VAL A 82 2.47 -2.10 -14.14
C VAL A 82 2.66 -0.61 -14.30
N LYS A 83 1.59 0.06 -14.73
CA LYS A 83 1.56 1.51 -14.88
C LYS A 83 1.62 2.18 -13.50
N ASP A 84 2.50 3.18 -13.34
CA ASP A 84 2.77 3.86 -12.05
C ASP A 84 3.14 2.87 -10.93
N ASN A 85 3.94 1.86 -11.24
CA ASN A 85 4.45 0.93 -10.24
C ASN A 85 5.18 1.66 -9.09
N PHE A 86 5.47 0.95 -8.01
CA PHE A 86 6.07 1.55 -6.82
C PHE A 86 7.50 2.06 -7.00
N SER A 87 8.19 1.75 -8.10
CA SER A 87 9.45 2.44 -8.43
C SER A 87 9.25 3.83 -9.01
N GLU A 88 8.13 4.06 -9.69
CA GLU A 88 7.78 5.33 -10.32
C GLU A 88 6.97 6.21 -9.38
N VAL A 89 6.01 5.61 -8.65
CA VAL A 89 5.21 6.28 -7.62
C VAL A 89 5.30 5.49 -6.32
N PRO A 90 6.34 5.73 -5.49
CA PRO A 90 6.53 5.02 -4.24
C PRO A 90 5.34 5.19 -3.28
N PRO A 91 4.93 4.12 -2.56
CA PRO A 91 3.78 4.17 -1.68
C PRO A 91 4.09 4.97 -0.41
N ASN A 92 3.04 5.63 0.10
CA ASN A 92 3.00 6.05 1.49
C ASN A 92 2.65 4.83 2.34
N VAL A 93 3.39 4.64 3.42
CA VAL A 93 3.20 3.50 4.32
C VAL A 93 3.01 4.02 5.72
N ALA A 94 1.87 3.69 6.31
CA ALA A 94 1.65 3.90 7.73
C ALA A 94 2.26 2.73 8.49
N PHE A 95 3.09 3.04 9.47
CA PHE A 95 3.72 2.07 10.34
C PHE A 95 3.14 2.17 11.75
N ALA A 96 2.86 1.02 12.35
CA ALA A 96 2.71 0.86 13.78
C ALA A 96 3.80 -0.11 14.26
N MET A 97 4.71 0.37 15.11
CA MET A 97 5.86 -0.42 15.56
C MET A 97 5.97 -0.46 17.07
N MET A 98 6.41 -1.59 17.59
CA MET A 98 6.82 -1.74 18.99
C MET A 98 8.35 -1.87 19.05
N PRO A 99 9.07 -0.82 19.49
CA PRO A 99 10.48 -0.94 19.84
C PRO A 99 10.69 -1.91 20.99
N SER A 100 11.86 -2.54 21.05
CA SER A 100 12.26 -3.42 22.17
C SER A 100 12.27 -2.71 23.53
N THR A 101 12.33 -1.38 23.55
CA THR A 101 12.24 -0.56 24.78
C THR A 101 10.80 -0.37 25.28
N GLY A 102 9.78 -0.84 24.55
CA GLY A 102 8.41 -0.99 25.03
C GLY A 102 7.45 0.18 24.82
N LYS A 103 7.84 1.27 24.12
CA LYS A 103 6.92 2.37 23.79
C LYS A 103 6.57 2.36 22.31
N GLN A 104 5.32 2.04 21.99
CA GLN A 104 4.82 2.05 20.62
C GLN A 104 5.12 3.39 19.92
N GLN A 105 5.51 3.32 18.65
CA GLN A 105 5.66 4.47 17.76
C GLN A 105 4.90 4.25 16.46
N ASN A 106 4.26 5.30 15.97
CA ASN A 106 3.49 5.27 14.73
C ASN A 106 3.95 6.42 13.84
N PHE A 107 4.16 6.15 12.56
CA PHE A 107 4.57 7.18 11.61
C PHE A 107 4.20 6.82 10.18
N VAL A 108 4.24 7.81 9.29
CA VAL A 108 4.08 7.58 7.86
C VAL A 108 5.42 7.84 7.18
N ALA A 109 5.79 7.01 6.22
CA ALA A 109 6.96 7.23 5.38
C ALA A 109 6.67 6.85 3.93
N VAL A 110 7.38 7.49 3.01
CA VAL A 110 7.49 7.01 1.63
C VAL A 110 8.47 5.83 1.63
N VAL A 111 8.06 4.70 1.04
CA VAL A 111 8.86 3.46 1.04
C VAL A 111 9.42 3.16 -0.35
N SER A 112 10.71 2.88 -0.41
CA SER A 112 11.46 2.68 -1.65
C SER A 112 12.54 1.62 -1.51
N ASP A 113 13.12 1.25 -2.65
CA ASP A 113 14.28 0.35 -2.77
C ASP A 113 14.17 -0.96 -1.98
N PRO A 114 13.08 -1.75 -2.15
CA PRO A 114 12.99 -3.05 -1.51
C PRO A 114 14.11 -3.98 -1.98
N GLN A 115 14.75 -4.67 -1.04
CA GLN A 115 15.67 -5.76 -1.36
C GLN A 115 15.32 -7.01 -0.56
N TYR A 116 15.34 -8.16 -1.21
CA TYR A 116 15.15 -9.45 -0.55
C TYR A 116 16.39 -10.32 -0.72
N SER A 117 17.06 -10.61 0.39
CA SER A 117 18.22 -11.51 0.42
C SER A 117 18.40 -12.10 1.81
N ASN A 118 18.98 -13.31 1.89
CA ASN A 118 19.31 -13.96 3.16
C ASN A 118 18.13 -14.02 4.16
N ASN A 119 16.92 -14.24 3.65
CA ASN A 119 15.66 -14.24 4.40
C ASN A 119 15.37 -12.92 5.16
N LYS A 120 15.78 -11.80 4.57
CA LYS A 120 15.52 -10.45 5.06
C LYS A 120 14.95 -9.60 3.95
N VAL A 121 13.97 -8.77 4.29
CA VAL A 121 13.52 -7.68 3.43
C VAL A 121 14.04 -6.37 3.99
N THR A 122 14.70 -5.57 3.16
CA THR A 122 15.10 -4.21 3.52
C THR A 122 14.28 -3.20 2.72
N TYR A 123 13.98 -2.07 3.36
CA TYR A 123 13.31 -0.93 2.74
C TYR A 123 14.04 0.36 3.10
N LYS A 124 14.11 1.30 2.16
CA LYS A 124 14.47 2.70 2.43
C LYS A 124 13.22 3.51 2.75
N LEU A 125 13.21 4.20 3.89
CA LEU A 125 12.09 5.01 4.36
C LEU A 125 12.45 6.50 4.35
N ALA A 126 11.61 7.32 3.73
CA ALA A 126 11.63 8.78 3.89
C ALA A 126 10.42 9.20 4.74
N VAL A 127 10.67 9.51 6.01
CA VAL A 127 9.61 9.82 6.99
C VAL A 127 8.89 11.11 6.59
N ILE A 128 7.56 11.07 6.58
CA ILE A 128 6.71 12.23 6.34
C ILE A 128 6.43 12.90 7.68
N GLY A 129 6.85 14.17 7.80
CA GLY A 129 6.70 14.97 9.02
C GLY A 129 8.02 15.21 9.76
N LYS A 130 7.94 15.82 10.95
CA LYS A 130 9.12 16.25 11.74
C LYS A 130 9.28 15.52 13.07
N GLN A 131 8.62 14.38 13.23
CA GLN A 131 8.68 13.62 14.47
C GLN A 131 10.01 12.87 14.62
N SER A 132 10.47 12.74 15.86
CA SER A 132 11.62 11.89 16.17
C SER A 132 11.18 10.43 16.14
N ILE A 133 11.86 9.62 15.32
CA ILE A 133 11.64 8.18 15.23
C ILE A 133 12.69 7.46 16.08
N GLN A 134 12.23 6.55 16.92
CA GLN A 134 13.12 5.71 17.70
C GLN A 134 13.71 4.62 16.80
N THR A 135 15.04 4.54 16.76
CA THR A 135 15.80 3.51 16.04
C THR A 135 16.13 2.32 16.94
N GLY A 136 16.62 1.24 16.35
CA GLY A 136 17.00 -0.01 17.01
C GLY A 136 16.05 -1.16 16.66
N ASP A 137 16.02 -2.17 17.53
CA ASP A 137 15.23 -3.38 17.31
C ASP A 137 13.75 -3.14 17.58
N MET A 138 12.90 -3.69 16.70
CA MET A 138 11.45 -3.73 16.83
C MET A 138 11.00 -5.16 17.08
N THR A 139 10.13 -5.34 18.07
CA THR A 139 9.51 -6.64 18.42
C THR A 139 8.16 -6.86 17.75
N HIS A 140 7.62 -5.83 17.09
CA HIS A 140 6.42 -5.92 16.26
C HIS A 140 6.43 -4.77 15.24
N VAL A 141 6.14 -5.08 13.99
CA VAL A 141 6.01 -4.10 12.90
C VAL A 141 4.77 -4.43 12.10
N ASP A 142 3.84 -3.50 12.05
CA ASP A 142 2.69 -3.51 11.14
C ASP A 142 2.85 -2.36 10.14
N ALA A 143 2.87 -2.70 8.86
CA ALA A 143 3.04 -1.76 7.75
C ALA A 143 1.82 -1.84 6.81
N PHE A 144 1.17 -0.68 6.62
CA PHE A 144 0.00 -0.50 5.78
C PHE A 144 0.40 0.32 4.56
N PHE A 145 0.61 -0.35 3.43
CA PHE A 145 1.02 0.27 2.18
C PHE A 145 -0.21 0.78 1.43
N ASP A 146 -0.29 2.09 1.25
CA ASP A 146 -1.32 2.73 0.43
C ASP A 146 -1.08 2.47 -1.06
N ASN A 147 -2.17 2.54 -1.81
CA ASN A 147 -2.18 2.33 -3.24
C ASN A 147 -1.52 3.49 -4.01
N ILE A 148 -1.05 3.10 -5.19
CA ILE A 148 -0.71 3.92 -6.34
C ILE A 148 -1.88 4.86 -6.68
N PRO A 149 -1.65 6.17 -6.91
CA PRO A 149 -2.63 7.04 -7.57
C PRO A 149 -2.88 6.54 -9.01
N TRP A 150 -4.11 6.09 -9.28
CA TRP A 150 -4.72 5.75 -10.58
C TRP A 150 -3.89 5.99 -11.87
N ASN A 151 -3.39 4.90 -12.47
CA ASN A 151 -3.01 4.83 -13.88
C ASN A 151 -3.57 3.54 -14.52
N PRO A 152 -4.24 3.59 -15.69
CA PRO A 152 -5.26 2.62 -16.10
C PRO A 152 -4.73 1.30 -16.69
N GLY A 153 -3.78 0.62 -16.04
CA GLY A 153 -3.15 -0.60 -16.59
C GLY A 153 -2.74 -1.71 -15.63
N GLY A 154 -3.17 -1.70 -14.36
CA GLY A 154 -2.70 -2.66 -13.35
C GLY A 154 -3.61 -3.87 -13.09
N PHE A 155 -3.05 -5.08 -13.22
CA PHE A 155 -3.47 -6.37 -12.66
C PHE A 155 -4.85 -6.95 -13.00
N GLY A 156 -5.35 -6.76 -14.23
CA GLY A 156 -6.69 -7.21 -14.63
C GLY A 156 -6.79 -8.16 -15.83
N HIS A 157 -5.71 -8.80 -16.27
CA HIS A 157 -5.76 -9.75 -17.41
C HIS A 157 -5.22 -11.14 -17.06
N SER A 158 -5.77 -11.78 -16.03
CA SER A 158 -5.95 -13.23 -16.10
C SER A 158 -7.28 -13.48 -16.80
N LYS A 159 -7.22 -13.97 -18.04
CA LYS A 159 -8.40 -14.46 -18.76
C LYS A 159 -8.94 -15.66 -18.01
N GLU A 160 -10.12 -15.52 -17.42
CA GLU A 160 -11.06 -16.63 -17.25
C GLU A 160 -12.13 -16.51 -18.35
#